data_AF-A0A439R7Z8-F1
#
_entry.id   AF-A0A439R7Z8-F1
#
_cell.length_a   1.000
_cell.length_b   1.000
_cell.length_c   1.000
_cell.angle_alpha   90.00
_cell.angle_beta   90.00
_cell.angle_gamma   90.00
#
_symmetry.space_group_name_H-M   'P 1'
#
loop_
_entity.id
_entity.type
_entity.pdbx_description
1 polymer ?
#
loop_
_entity_poly.entity_id
_entity_poly.type
_entity_poly.pdbx_seq_one_letter_code
_entity_poly.pdbx_strand_id
1 'polypeptide(L)'
;MKPLTSIFLSISLLSATAPSSFASTKEMDVAVSKALKLSQDTLNSGERRDLAEVTLAYWRNFDSRIPRLSPSETKWIEEELNTQDTSRLTRVVNSKEYALWQLKNLSSNCVDLFEQLPSTVGGDKFVELYMWMKTVSCYATTHGTVQYLQLAGLGDGRYAGSFNLMHASLMLTRIYGVIANSIASER
;
A
#
# COMPACT_ATOMS: atom_id res chain seq x y z
N MET A 1 -15.15 -53.26 -47.52
CA MET A 1 -14.47 -52.95 -46.24
C MET A 1 -13.52 -51.78 -46.50
N LYS A 2 -13.78 -50.60 -45.90
CA LYS A 2 -12.92 -49.41 -45.96
C LYS A 2 -12.46 -49.09 -44.53
N PRO A 3 -11.17 -48.87 -44.24
CA PRO A 3 -10.78 -48.39 -42.93
C PRO A 3 -10.93 -46.86 -42.86
N LEU A 4 -11.58 -46.38 -41.80
CA LEU A 4 -11.59 -44.97 -41.42
C LEU A 4 -10.25 -44.61 -40.78
N THR A 5 -9.55 -43.63 -41.36
CA THR A 5 -8.39 -43.00 -40.76
C THR A 5 -8.87 -41.95 -39.74
N SER A 6 -8.73 -42.25 -38.45
CA SER A 6 -9.01 -41.31 -37.36
C SER A 6 -7.76 -40.48 -37.07
N ILE A 7 -7.85 -39.16 -37.27
CA ILE A 7 -6.81 -38.20 -36.91
C ILE A 7 -7.10 -37.72 -35.48
N PHE A 8 -6.28 -38.14 -34.52
CA PHE A 8 -6.32 -37.64 -33.15
C PHE A 8 -5.65 -36.27 -33.07
N LEU A 9 -6.46 -35.24 -32.83
CA LEU A 9 -5.99 -33.88 -32.53
C LEU A 9 -5.55 -33.83 -31.06
N SER A 10 -4.24 -33.79 -30.81
CA SER A 10 -3.69 -33.63 -29.46
C SER A 10 -3.68 -32.15 -29.07
N ILE A 11 -4.70 -31.72 -28.33
CA ILE A 11 -4.74 -30.39 -27.72
C ILE A 11 -3.77 -30.39 -26.53
N SER A 12 -2.59 -29.81 -26.73
CA SER A 12 -1.65 -29.56 -25.65
C SER A 12 -2.16 -28.39 -24.82
N LEU A 13 -2.72 -28.67 -23.62
CA LEU A 13 -2.96 -27.65 -22.62
C LEU A 13 -1.60 -27.13 -22.12
N LEU A 14 -1.13 -26.02 -22.69
CA LEU A 14 -0.19 -25.16 -22.00
C LEU A 14 -0.94 -24.52 -20.82
N SER A 15 -0.83 -25.13 -19.64
CA SER A 15 -1.10 -24.44 -18.39
C SER A 15 -0.09 -23.30 -18.27
N ALA A 16 -0.46 -22.12 -18.76
CA ALA A 16 0.23 -20.89 -18.45
C ALA A 16 0.14 -20.70 -16.93
N THR A 17 1.17 -21.11 -16.21
CA THR A 17 1.40 -20.68 -14.83
C THR A 17 1.54 -19.17 -14.89
N ALA A 18 0.49 -18.46 -14.51
CA ALA A 18 0.55 -17.02 -14.33
C ALA A 18 1.73 -16.72 -13.40
N PRO A 19 2.69 -15.85 -13.80
CA PRO A 19 3.75 -15.46 -12.91
C PRO A 19 3.11 -14.87 -11.65
N SER A 20 3.49 -15.43 -10.51
CA SER A 20 3.01 -15.03 -9.20
C SER A 20 3.29 -13.54 -9.01
N SER A 21 2.23 -12.74 -9.09
CA SER A 21 2.02 -11.44 -8.48
C SER A 21 3.26 -10.80 -7.84
N PHE A 22 3.82 -9.79 -8.51
CA PHE A 22 4.78 -8.85 -7.91
C PHE A 22 4.08 -8.12 -6.78
N ALA A 23 4.12 -8.69 -5.58
CA ALA A 23 4.97 -8.17 -4.51
C ALA A 23 5.08 -6.62 -4.32
N SER A 24 4.79 -5.95 -3.19
CA SER A 24 5.49 -4.70 -2.87
C SER A 24 6.82 -5.19 -2.39
N THR A 25 7.69 -5.32 -3.37
CA THR A 25 8.78 -6.27 -3.23
C THR A 25 9.70 -5.75 -2.14
N LYS A 26 10.40 -6.67 -1.46
CA LYS A 26 11.41 -6.33 -0.45
C LYS A 26 12.37 -5.24 -0.96
N GLU A 27 12.64 -5.22 -2.26
CA GLU A 27 13.44 -4.21 -2.93
C GLU A 27 12.87 -2.80 -2.83
N MET A 28 11.54 -2.62 -2.92
CA MET A 28 10.90 -1.31 -2.76
C MET A 28 10.93 -0.83 -1.31
N ASP A 29 10.69 -1.71 -0.35
CA ASP A 29 10.85 -1.42 1.08
C ASP A 29 12.30 -1.03 1.42
N VAL A 30 13.27 -1.73 0.82
CA VAL A 30 14.70 -1.38 0.92
C VAL A 30 15.00 -0.03 0.27
N ALA A 31 14.38 0.30 -0.87
CA ALA A 31 14.56 1.59 -1.52
C ALA A 31 14.05 2.73 -0.64
N VAL A 32 12.86 2.60 -0.05
CA VAL A 32 12.33 3.57 0.93
C VAL A 32 13.28 3.67 2.12
N SER A 33 13.68 2.53 2.70
CA SER A 33 14.59 2.49 3.85
C SER A 33 15.93 3.20 3.59
N LYS A 34 16.47 3.10 2.38
CA LYS A 34 17.68 3.82 1.96
C LYS A 34 17.42 5.33 1.82
N ALA A 35 16.29 5.70 1.22
CA ALA A 35 15.90 7.11 1.04
C ALA A 35 15.64 7.83 2.39
N LEU A 36 15.33 7.09 3.46
CA LEU A 36 15.20 7.67 4.80
C LEU A 36 16.51 8.28 5.33
N LYS A 37 17.68 7.88 4.81
CA LYS A 37 19.00 8.39 5.21
C LYS A 37 19.17 8.45 6.73
N LEU A 38 18.96 7.30 7.38
CA LEU A 38 18.86 7.17 8.84
C LEU A 38 20.09 7.69 9.62
N SER A 39 21.24 7.85 8.97
CA SER A 39 22.45 8.40 9.57
C SER A 39 22.53 9.93 9.57
N GLN A 40 21.57 10.63 8.96
CA GLN A 40 21.56 12.09 8.87
C GLN A 40 20.53 12.69 9.84
N ASP A 41 20.85 13.80 10.48
CA ASP A 41 19.93 14.51 11.38
C ASP A 41 19.07 15.58 10.68
N THR A 42 19.41 15.88 9.43
CA THR A 42 18.68 16.82 8.55
C THR A 42 18.58 16.28 7.14
N LEU A 43 17.52 16.64 6.42
CA LEU A 43 17.34 16.39 4.98
C LEU A 43 17.12 17.71 4.26
N ASN A 44 17.89 17.99 3.21
CA ASN A 44 17.59 19.13 2.34
C ASN A 44 16.36 18.83 1.46
N SER A 45 15.82 19.87 0.81
CA SER A 45 14.60 19.75 0.00
C SER A 45 14.71 18.71 -1.13
N GLY A 46 15.86 18.59 -1.79
CA GLY A 46 16.10 17.54 -2.79
C GLY A 46 15.95 16.15 -2.20
N GLU A 47 16.56 15.91 -1.03
CA GLU A 47 16.50 14.61 -0.36
C GLU A 47 15.10 14.26 0.15
N ARG A 48 14.34 15.26 0.61
CA ARG A 48 12.93 15.09 0.98
C ARG A 48 12.06 14.77 -0.23
N ARG A 49 12.34 15.41 -1.38
CA ARG A 49 11.64 15.12 -2.63
C ARG A 49 11.93 13.69 -3.11
N ASP A 50 13.20 13.29 -3.10
CA ASP A 50 13.61 11.91 -3.45
C ASP A 50 12.90 10.88 -2.56
N LEU A 51 12.83 11.13 -1.24
CA LEU A 51 12.10 10.27 -0.32
C LEU A 51 10.61 10.21 -0.67
N ALA A 52 9.98 11.34 -0.96
CA ALA A 52 8.57 11.38 -1.35
C ALA A 52 8.31 10.59 -2.64
N GLU A 53 9.18 10.70 -3.65
CA GLU A 53 9.05 9.98 -4.92
C GLU A 53 9.25 8.46 -4.79
N VAL A 54 10.27 8.04 -4.04
CA VAL A 54 10.50 6.60 -3.78
C VAL A 54 9.34 6.01 -2.98
N THR A 55 8.81 6.78 -2.03
CA THR A 55 7.66 6.36 -1.23
C THR A 55 6.37 6.31 -2.05
N LEU A 56 6.19 7.25 -2.99
CA LEU A 56 5.09 7.19 -3.96
C LEU A 56 5.16 5.91 -4.79
N ALA A 57 6.35 5.55 -5.29
CA ALA A 57 6.52 4.31 -6.05
C ALA A 57 6.11 3.09 -5.21
N TYR A 58 6.53 3.04 -3.94
CA TYR A 58 6.12 1.99 -2.99
C TYR A 58 4.59 1.93 -2.86
N TRP A 59 3.91 3.04 -2.59
CA TRP A 59 2.45 3.05 -2.40
C TRP A 59 1.67 2.73 -3.67
N ARG A 60 2.14 3.19 -4.84
CA ARG A 60 1.53 2.82 -6.13
C ARG A 60 1.60 1.32 -6.38
N ASN A 61 2.78 0.73 -6.13
CA ASN A 61 2.92 -0.72 -6.22
C ASN A 61 2.01 -1.42 -5.21
N PHE A 62 2.04 -1.03 -3.93
CA PHE A 62 1.17 -1.58 -2.89
C PHE A 62 -0.31 -1.55 -3.33
N ASP A 63 -0.80 -0.39 -3.75
CA ASP A 63 -2.19 -0.16 -4.15
C ASP A 63 -2.60 -1.00 -5.38
N SER A 64 -1.74 -1.06 -6.41
CA SER A 64 -1.99 -1.81 -7.64
C SER A 64 -2.22 -3.31 -7.43
N ARG A 65 -1.79 -3.84 -6.29
CA ARG A 65 -1.85 -5.26 -5.96
C ARG A 65 -3.01 -5.64 -5.08
N ILE A 66 -3.74 -4.65 -4.55
CA ILE A 66 -4.95 -4.90 -3.76
C ILE A 66 -6.08 -5.24 -4.73
N PRO A 67 -6.66 -6.46 -4.66
CA PRO A 67 -7.84 -6.80 -5.44
C PRO A 67 -8.96 -5.79 -5.19
N ARG A 68 -9.60 -5.31 -6.26
CA ARG A 68 -10.72 -4.39 -6.15
C ARG A 68 -12.01 -5.16 -5.99
N LEU A 69 -12.87 -4.66 -5.11
CA LEU A 69 -14.23 -5.15 -4.96
C LEU A 69 -15.02 -4.85 -6.24
N SER A 70 -15.89 -5.79 -6.60
CA SER A 70 -16.94 -5.56 -7.58
C SER A 70 -17.92 -4.48 -7.08
N PRO A 71 -18.72 -3.87 -7.98
CA PRO A 71 -19.75 -2.92 -7.58
C PRO A 71 -20.76 -3.51 -6.58
N SER A 72 -21.13 -4.80 -6.73
CA SER A 72 -22.04 -5.49 -5.81
C SER A 72 -21.43 -5.69 -4.42
N GLU A 73 -20.15 -6.06 -4.34
CA GLU A 73 -19.45 -6.21 -3.05
C GLU A 73 -19.28 -4.86 -2.35
N THR A 74 -18.98 -3.81 -3.12
CA THR A 74 -18.89 -2.44 -2.58
C THR A 74 -20.21 -1.99 -1.97
N LYS A 75 -21.31 -2.16 -2.71
CA LYS A 75 -22.66 -1.84 -2.23
C LYS A 75 -23.03 -2.66 -0.99
N TRP A 76 -22.71 -3.95 -0.99
CA TRP A 76 -22.95 -4.82 0.17
C TRP A 76 -22.22 -4.33 1.43
N ILE A 77 -20.95 -3.93 1.33
CA ILE A 77 -20.20 -3.36 2.47
C ILE A 77 -20.88 -2.09 2.99
N GLU A 78 -21.24 -1.17 2.09
CA GLU A 78 -21.88 0.10 2.45
C GLU A 78 -23.19 -0.12 3.20
N GLU A 79 -23.98 -1.11 2.78
CA GLU A 79 -25.23 -1.51 3.44
C GLU A 79 -24.99 -2.20 4.78
N GLU A 80 -24.00 -3.10 4.89
CA GLU A 80 -23.70 -3.80 6.14
C GLU A 80 -23.05 -2.89 7.20
N LEU A 81 -22.31 -1.86 6.80
CA LEU A 81 -21.74 -0.87 7.72
C LEU A 81 -22.77 0.18 8.17
N ASN A 82 -23.86 0.36 7.43
CA ASN A 82 -24.94 1.28 7.79
C ASN A 82 -25.98 0.60 8.70
N THR A 83 -25.55 0.15 9.88
CA THR A 83 -26.43 -0.50 10.86
C THR A 83 -25.96 -0.27 12.30
N GLN A 84 -26.87 -0.43 13.26
CA GLN A 84 -26.55 -0.47 14.70
C GLN A 84 -26.48 -1.90 15.24
N ASP A 85 -26.78 -2.91 14.42
CA ASP A 85 -26.70 -4.31 14.80
C ASP A 85 -25.24 -4.74 14.92
N THR A 86 -24.78 -4.89 16.17
CA THR A 86 -23.40 -5.28 16.49
C THR A 86 -23.01 -6.65 15.95
N SER A 87 -23.97 -7.57 15.76
CA SER A 87 -23.70 -8.89 15.20
C SER A 87 -23.42 -8.82 13.70
N ARG A 88 -24.18 -7.97 12.98
CA ARG A 88 -23.94 -7.67 11.56
C ARG A 88 -22.60 -6.97 11.38
N LEU A 89 -22.34 -5.94 12.19
CA LEU A 89 -21.06 -5.24 12.20
C LEU A 89 -19.89 -6.20 12.44
N THR A 90 -20.02 -7.11 13.41
CA THR A 90 -18.98 -8.11 13.69
C THR A 90 -18.72 -9.02 12.49
N ARG A 91 -19.77 -9.44 11.77
CA ARG A 91 -19.57 -10.27 10.56
C ARG A 91 -18.89 -9.50 9.44
N VAL A 92 -19.33 -8.27 9.15
CA VAL A 92 -18.77 -7.49 8.04
C VAL A 92 -17.31 -7.10 8.33
N VAL A 93 -16.96 -6.66 9.54
CA VAL A 93 -15.56 -6.27 9.84
C VAL A 93 -14.58 -7.43 9.83
N ASN A 94 -15.08 -8.66 9.98
CA ASN A 94 -14.29 -9.90 9.85
C ASN A 94 -14.41 -10.54 8.46
N SER A 95 -14.96 -9.84 7.47
CA SER A 95 -15.06 -10.34 6.10
C SER A 95 -13.82 -9.98 5.28
N LYS A 96 -13.55 -10.79 4.25
CA LYS A 96 -12.48 -10.54 3.28
C LYS A 96 -12.72 -9.23 2.53
N GLU A 97 -13.97 -8.96 2.17
CA GLU A 97 -14.36 -7.79 1.38
C GLU A 97 -14.11 -6.51 2.19
N TYR A 98 -14.45 -6.51 3.50
CA TYR A 98 -14.12 -5.38 4.37
C TYR A 98 -12.61 -5.14 4.48
N ALA A 99 -11.82 -6.20 4.60
CA ALA A 99 -10.37 -6.08 4.59
C ALA A 99 -9.83 -5.46 3.29
N LEU A 100 -10.34 -5.91 2.13
CA LEU A 100 -9.98 -5.32 0.83
C LEU A 100 -10.42 -3.87 0.71
N TRP A 101 -11.60 -3.51 1.22
CA TRP A 101 -12.11 -2.13 1.24
C TRP A 101 -11.22 -1.22 2.08
N GLN A 102 -10.83 -1.66 3.29
CA GLN A 102 -9.92 -0.93 4.17
C GLN A 102 -8.53 -0.75 3.52
N LEU A 103 -7.96 -1.82 2.97
CA LEU A 103 -6.66 -1.77 2.29
C LEU A 103 -6.69 -0.82 1.09
N LYS A 104 -7.74 -0.88 0.26
CA LYS A 104 -7.92 0.02 -0.89
C LYS A 104 -8.04 1.47 -0.44
N ASN A 105 -8.83 1.78 0.59
CA ASN A 105 -8.99 3.15 1.05
C ASN A 105 -7.69 3.71 1.63
N LEU A 106 -6.96 2.91 2.40
CA LEU A 106 -5.64 3.27 2.91
C LEU A 106 -4.67 3.53 1.75
N SER A 107 -4.50 2.55 0.85
CA SER A 107 -3.48 2.61 -0.19
C SER A 107 -3.75 3.71 -1.22
N SER A 108 -5.01 3.89 -1.65
CA SER A 108 -5.37 4.97 -2.57
C SER A 108 -5.14 6.35 -1.94
N ASN A 109 -5.55 6.55 -0.68
CA ASN A 109 -5.27 7.82 0.02
C ASN A 109 -3.76 8.08 0.14
N CYS A 110 -2.96 7.05 0.39
CA CYS A 110 -1.51 7.20 0.46
C CYS A 110 -0.89 7.52 -0.89
N VAL A 111 -1.36 6.91 -1.97
CA VAL A 111 -0.98 7.31 -3.33
C VAL A 111 -1.30 8.78 -3.55
N ASP A 112 -2.54 9.22 -3.30
CA ASP A 112 -2.96 10.61 -3.52
C ASP A 112 -2.10 11.62 -2.74
N LEU A 113 -1.77 11.30 -1.48
CA LEU A 113 -0.90 12.15 -0.65
C LEU A 113 0.53 12.23 -1.20
N PHE A 114 1.11 11.08 -1.57
CA PHE A 114 2.48 11.02 -2.09
C PHE A 114 2.59 11.48 -3.55
N GLU A 115 1.49 11.58 -4.32
CA GLU A 115 1.48 12.23 -5.63
C GLU A 115 1.57 13.75 -5.51
N GLN A 116 0.92 14.31 -4.49
CA GLN A 116 0.93 15.76 -4.25
C GLN A 116 2.22 16.23 -3.58
N LEU A 117 2.73 15.45 -2.63
CA LEU A 117 3.85 15.85 -1.76
C LEU A 117 5.10 16.36 -2.51
N PRO A 118 5.66 15.67 -3.54
CA PRO A 118 6.87 16.12 -4.24
C PRO A 118 6.79 17.54 -4.79
N SER A 119 5.59 17.97 -5.23
CA SER A 119 5.35 19.31 -5.78
C SER A 119 5.33 20.42 -4.72
N THR A 120 5.12 20.04 -3.46
CA THR A 120 5.12 20.98 -2.32
C THR A 120 6.48 21.12 -1.67
N VAL A 121 7.39 20.16 -1.90
CA VAL A 121 8.72 20.15 -1.28
C VAL A 121 9.58 21.32 -1.76
N GLY A 122 10.14 22.07 -0.80
CA GLY A 122 10.97 23.25 -1.05
C GLY A 122 10.18 24.51 -1.43
N GLY A 123 8.84 24.45 -1.35
CA GLY A 123 7.96 25.60 -1.51
C GLY A 123 7.68 26.30 -0.18
N ASP A 124 6.41 26.55 0.12
CA ASP A 124 6.00 27.06 1.43
C ASP A 124 6.20 25.99 2.52
N LYS A 125 6.90 26.38 3.60
CA LYS A 125 7.28 25.46 4.68
C LYS A 125 6.08 24.90 5.45
N PHE A 126 5.04 25.70 5.65
CA PHE A 126 3.84 25.24 6.35
C PHE A 126 3.05 24.27 5.48
N VAL A 127 2.97 24.53 4.17
CA VAL A 127 2.35 23.62 3.22
C VAL A 127 3.12 22.30 3.17
N GLU A 128 4.45 22.33 3.03
CA GLU A 128 5.27 21.11 2.99
C GLU A 128 5.12 20.31 4.30
N LEU A 129 5.25 20.97 5.45
CA LEU A 129 5.11 20.32 6.76
C LEU A 129 3.72 19.69 6.93
N TYR A 130 2.67 20.40 6.55
CA TYR A 130 1.30 19.89 6.58
C TYR A 130 1.15 18.65 5.70
N MET A 131 1.70 18.67 4.49
CA MET A 131 1.63 17.52 3.58
C MET A 131 2.38 16.31 4.14
N TRP A 132 3.59 16.49 4.67
CA TRP A 132 4.29 15.41 5.39
C TRP A 132 3.48 14.87 6.56
N MET A 133 2.86 15.74 7.36
CA MET A 133 2.03 15.33 8.49
C MET A 133 0.84 14.49 8.06
N LYS A 134 0.17 14.82 6.94
CA LYS A 134 -0.92 13.98 6.41
C LYS A 134 -0.45 12.56 6.07
N THR A 135 0.78 12.39 5.59
CA THR A 135 1.32 11.05 5.25
C THR A 135 1.53 10.14 6.46
N VAL A 136 1.53 10.67 7.69
CA VAL A 136 1.56 9.86 8.92
C VAL A 136 0.44 8.81 8.92
N SER A 137 -0.74 9.17 8.43
CA SER A 137 -1.90 8.27 8.36
C SER A 137 -1.61 6.97 7.60
N CYS A 138 -0.65 6.98 6.67
CA CYS A 138 -0.22 5.81 5.91
C CYS A 138 0.49 4.75 6.73
N TYR A 139 1.00 5.11 7.90
CA TYR A 139 1.85 4.26 8.72
C TYR A 139 1.32 4.09 10.16
N ALA A 140 0.40 4.96 10.60
CA ALA A 140 -0.11 4.99 11.98
C ALA A 140 -0.74 3.67 12.44
N THR A 141 -1.35 2.91 11.52
CA THR A 141 -2.09 1.67 11.82
C THR A 141 -1.47 0.45 11.17
N THR A 142 -0.13 0.41 11.01
CA THR A 142 0.58 -0.70 10.32
C THR A 142 0.20 -2.09 10.84
N HIS A 143 -0.05 -2.25 12.14
CA HIS A 143 -0.55 -3.52 12.69
C HIS A 143 -1.92 -3.92 12.11
N GLY A 144 -2.86 -2.97 12.06
CA GLY A 144 -4.16 -3.17 11.42
C GLY A 144 -4.03 -3.45 9.92
N THR A 145 -3.10 -2.79 9.22
CA THR A 145 -2.80 -3.09 7.81
C THR A 145 -2.38 -4.55 7.63
N VAL A 146 -1.48 -5.06 8.48
CA VAL A 146 -1.05 -6.48 8.45
C VAL A 146 -2.21 -7.42 8.74
N GLN A 147 -3.09 -7.09 9.69
CA GLN A 147 -4.29 -7.88 9.98
C GLN A 147 -5.24 -7.92 8.77
N TYR A 148 -5.49 -6.78 8.11
CA TYR A 148 -6.32 -6.76 6.90
C TYR A 148 -5.68 -7.52 5.75
N LEU A 149 -4.36 -7.43 5.57
CA LEU A 149 -3.66 -8.25 4.57
C LEU A 149 -3.85 -9.74 4.83
N GLN A 150 -3.77 -10.18 6.10
CA GLN A 150 -4.02 -11.56 6.47
C GLN A 150 -5.48 -11.97 6.22
N LEU A 151 -6.43 -11.14 6.67
CA LEU A 151 -7.87 -11.39 6.50
C LEU A 151 -8.28 -11.45 5.02
N ALA A 152 -7.63 -10.65 4.17
CA ALA A 152 -7.83 -10.66 2.73
C ALA A 152 -7.17 -11.86 2.01
N GLY A 153 -6.37 -12.67 2.73
CA GLY A 153 -5.58 -13.77 2.15
C GLY A 153 -4.40 -13.27 1.32
N LEU A 154 -3.93 -12.05 1.55
CA LEU A 154 -2.83 -11.40 0.82
C LEU A 154 -1.49 -11.48 1.56
N GLY A 155 -1.51 -11.74 2.86
CA GLY A 155 -0.33 -11.82 3.72
C GLY A 155 -0.41 -12.95 4.74
N ASP A 156 0.72 -13.21 5.39
CA ASP A 156 0.91 -14.26 6.41
C ASP A 156 0.90 -13.72 7.85
N GLY A 157 0.38 -12.50 8.04
CA GLY A 157 0.39 -11.81 9.32
C GLY A 157 1.75 -11.22 9.72
N ARG A 158 2.72 -11.18 8.81
CA ARG A 158 4.06 -10.61 9.06
C ARG A 158 4.26 -9.28 8.35
N TYR A 159 5.05 -8.41 8.98
CA TYR A 159 5.49 -7.14 8.39
C TYR A 159 6.45 -7.33 7.21
N ALA A 160 7.23 -8.42 7.20
CA ALA A 160 8.15 -8.79 6.14
C ALA A 160 7.54 -9.81 5.16
N GLY A 161 6.24 -9.65 4.85
CA GLY A 161 5.51 -10.50 3.92
C GLY A 161 5.61 -10.06 2.47
N SER A 162 4.69 -10.56 1.64
CA SER A 162 4.46 -10.11 0.26
C SER A 162 4.09 -8.61 0.17
N PHE A 163 3.55 -8.04 1.23
CA PHE A 163 3.38 -6.60 1.38
C PHE A 163 4.34 -6.16 2.48
N ASN A 164 5.56 -5.80 2.10
CA ASN A 164 6.61 -5.50 3.07
C ASN A 164 6.45 -4.08 3.65
N LEU A 165 6.29 -4.01 4.96
CA LEU A 165 6.00 -2.80 5.74
C LEU A 165 7.09 -2.50 6.79
N MET A 166 8.29 -3.08 6.65
CA MET A 166 9.36 -2.94 7.65
C MET A 166 9.82 -1.49 7.84
N HIS A 167 9.80 -0.67 6.78
CA HIS A 167 10.16 0.74 6.88
C HIS A 167 9.14 1.61 7.66
N ALA A 168 7.91 1.14 7.90
CA ALA A 168 6.80 1.99 8.34
C ALA A 168 7.09 2.75 9.66
N SER A 169 7.67 2.06 10.65
CA SER A 169 8.03 2.68 11.94
C SER A 169 9.15 3.71 11.81
N LEU A 170 10.12 3.44 10.93
CA LEU A 170 11.22 4.34 10.62
C LEU A 170 10.71 5.58 9.90
N MET A 171 9.77 5.42 8.97
CA MET A 171 9.15 6.52 8.24
C MET A 171 8.38 7.46 9.18
N LEU A 172 7.55 6.94 10.08
CA LEU A 172 6.87 7.75 11.10
C LEU A 172 7.84 8.58 11.93
N THR A 173 8.88 7.92 12.46
CA THR A 173 9.91 8.58 13.27
C THR A 173 10.64 9.65 12.47
N ARG A 174 10.88 9.38 11.19
CA ARG A 174 11.56 10.31 10.29
C ARG A 174 10.71 11.55 9.99
N ILE A 175 9.40 11.39 9.79
CA ILE A 175 8.46 12.48 9.57
C ILE A 175 8.45 13.44 10.76
N TYR A 176 8.20 12.92 11.97
CA TYR A 176 8.08 13.75 13.17
C TYR A 176 9.39 14.38 13.62
N GLY A 177 10.51 13.67 13.44
CA GLY A 177 11.82 14.15 13.85
C GLY A 177 12.48 14.95 12.74
N VAL A 178 13.18 14.24 11.86
CA VAL A 178 14.14 14.87 10.95
C VAL A 178 13.48 15.71 9.86
N ILE A 179 12.41 15.23 9.24
CA ILE A 179 11.74 15.98 8.17
C ILE A 179 11.17 17.29 8.72
N ALA A 180 10.37 17.21 9.80
CA ALA A 180 9.79 18.38 10.44
C ALA A 180 10.86 19.39 10.89
N ASN A 181 11.92 18.92 11.55
CA ASN A 181 13.01 19.78 12.00
C ASN A 181 13.78 20.41 10.84
N SER A 182 14.01 19.66 9.76
CA SER A 182 14.71 20.18 8.57
C SER A 182 13.94 21.35 7.97
N ILE A 183 12.64 21.18 7.73
CA ILE A 183 11.76 22.23 7.18
C ILE A 183 11.71 23.44 8.13
N ALA A 184 11.57 23.21 9.44
CA ALA A 184 11.51 24.29 10.42
C ALA A 184 12.81 25.10 10.51
N SER A 185 13.96 24.47 10.21
CA SER A 185 15.28 25.10 10.26
C SER A 185 15.67 25.88 9.00
N GLU A 186 14.94 25.68 7.89
CA GLU A 186 15.19 26.41 6.66
C GLU A 186 14.96 27.92 6.90
N ARG A 187 15.80 28.77 6.29
CA ARG A 187 15.65 30.23 6.34
C ARG A 187 14.88 30.71 5.13
#